data_AF-A0A8X6V4X0-F1
#
_entry.id   AF-A0A8X6V4X0-F1
#
_cell.length_a   1.000
_cell.length_b   1.000
_cell.length_c   1.000
_cell.angle_alpha   90.00
_cell.angle_beta   90.00
_cell.angle_gamma   90.00
#
_symmetry.space_group_name_H-M   'P 1'
#
loop_
_entity.id
_entity.type
_entity.pdbx_description
1 polymer ?
#
loop_
_entity_poly.entity_id
_entity_poly.type
_entity_poly.pdbx_seq_one_letter_code
_entity_poly.pdbx_strand_id
1 'polypeptide(L)'
;MHIYEAYPETKFRFYLYPLQRADRSSAHARQTLSIKEKKHTCVIFRSLSATYALLCLFTKSVLIENPAACEIRCVIRFLNAKKVKPIEIYRQICEVYGQNAMSDSMVRRWVRQFNEGRSEVLDEERSGHPSLITEELVHAIDEKIKENRTFTISALTREFPQISRSLMHEIVTDKLKFHNLCARWVPKILTESHKTKRMGCALEFLTRYHEGGVDFLSQIVTGDETCVSYDTPESKRQSMEWRHTSSPTRVKPKHILTPRKIMCTVFWDSKDILLIDFLPRGQTINAAGYCETLRKLRRAIQNKRRGFLSKGVVFLHDNARAHTANVTKTLLRGFGWDVFDHPPYSPDLAPSDFHLFLHLKSFLAGKHFNNDKELKENVSNWLKTQAATFYEESIEKLVPRYDTCLQIFSSYVER
;
A
#
# COMPACT_ATOMS: atom_id res chain seq x y z
N MET A 1 8.58 -0.43 -25.05
CA MET A 1 9.71 0.27 -24.41
C MET A 1 9.50 0.09 -22.91
N HIS A 2 10.00 -1.00 -22.32
CA HIS A 2 11.34 -1.11 -21.68
C HIS A 2 11.43 -0.20 -20.44
N ILE A 3 11.89 -0.60 -19.26
CA ILE A 3 12.71 -1.74 -18.74
C ILE A 3 12.28 -1.99 -17.26
N TYR A 4 12.63 -3.01 -16.47
CA TYR A 4 13.61 -4.13 -16.38
C TYR A 4 12.93 -5.25 -15.51
N GLU A 5 13.34 -6.51 -15.31
CA GLU A 5 14.25 -7.49 -15.96
C GLU A 5 13.94 -8.90 -15.36
N ALA A 6 14.44 -10.00 -15.93
CA ALA A 6 14.37 -11.34 -15.32
C ALA A 6 15.54 -12.26 -15.76
N TYR A 7 16.11 -13.04 -14.84
CA TYR A 7 17.11 -14.08 -15.13
C TYR A 7 16.71 -15.44 -14.48
N PRO A 8 16.89 -16.59 -15.18
CA PRO A 8 16.29 -17.86 -14.78
C PRO A 8 17.23 -18.83 -14.03
N GLU A 9 16.63 -19.85 -13.42
CA GLU A 9 17.29 -20.96 -12.70
C GLU A 9 18.14 -21.88 -13.59
N THR A 10 19.23 -22.43 -13.02
CA THR A 10 20.04 -23.48 -13.67
C THR A 10 20.00 -24.79 -12.88
N LYS A 11 19.34 -25.81 -13.44
CA LYS A 11 19.37 -27.20 -12.94
C LYS A 11 20.66 -27.90 -13.42
N PHE A 12 21.28 -28.70 -12.55
CA PHE A 12 22.29 -29.69 -12.95
C PHE A 12 21.78 -31.12 -12.77
N ARG A 13 22.08 -32.00 -13.74
CA ARG A 13 21.66 -33.40 -13.79
C ARG A 13 22.87 -34.29 -14.11
N PHE A 14 22.95 -35.46 -13.48
CA PHE A 14 24.05 -36.41 -13.60
C PHE A 14 24.12 -37.10 -14.97
N TYR A 15 25.34 -37.53 -15.35
CA TYR A 15 25.60 -38.63 -16.29
C TYR A 15 26.75 -39.52 -15.76
N LEU A 16 26.78 -40.78 -16.22
CA LEU A 16 27.61 -41.91 -15.73
C LEU A 16 28.36 -42.59 -16.90
N TYR A 17 29.24 -43.56 -16.56
CA TYR A 17 29.96 -44.55 -17.40
C TYR A 17 31.36 -44.18 -17.95
N PRO A 18 32.23 -45.17 -18.31
CA PRO A 18 32.27 -46.61 -17.93
C PRO A 18 33.66 -47.13 -17.46
N LEU A 19 33.70 -48.42 -17.08
CA LEU A 19 34.89 -49.22 -16.74
C LEU A 19 35.28 -50.16 -17.90
N GLN A 20 36.58 -50.39 -18.15
CA GLN A 20 37.07 -51.48 -19.02
C GLN A 20 38.44 -52.05 -18.57
N ARG A 21 38.83 -53.22 -19.14
CA ARG A 21 39.78 -54.22 -18.60
C ARG A 21 41.01 -54.45 -19.52
N ALA A 22 41.95 -55.29 -19.03
CA ALA A 22 42.93 -56.13 -19.75
C ALA A 22 44.29 -55.50 -20.16
N ASP A 23 45.42 -56.22 -20.28
CA ASP A 23 45.93 -57.49 -19.67
C ASP A 23 47.47 -57.65 -19.99
N ARG A 24 48.21 -58.55 -19.31
CA ARG A 24 49.55 -59.17 -19.64
C ARG A 24 50.70 -58.31 -20.21
N SER A 25 51.94 -58.39 -19.69
CA SER A 25 52.87 -59.52 -19.97
C SER A 25 54.32 -59.28 -19.44
N SER A 26 55.15 -60.33 -19.45
CA SER A 26 56.64 -60.39 -19.30
C SER A 26 57.25 -59.89 -17.97
N ALA A 27 57.76 -60.71 -17.03
CA ALA A 27 58.71 -61.85 -17.05
C ALA A 27 60.21 -61.48 -17.01
N HIS A 28 60.98 -62.23 -16.18
CA HIS A 28 62.43 -62.15 -15.90
C HIS A 28 62.89 -60.84 -15.19
N ALA A 29 63.51 -60.87 -14.01
CA ALA A 29 64.74 -61.62 -13.70
C ALA A 29 64.83 -62.07 -12.22
N ARG A 30 65.70 -63.07 -11.98
CA ARG A 30 66.08 -63.55 -10.64
C ARG A 30 67.27 -62.74 -10.10
N GLN A 31 67.50 -62.93 -8.79
CA GLN A 31 68.81 -63.04 -8.15
C GLN A 31 69.67 -61.77 -7.93
N THR A 32 69.81 -61.49 -6.62
CA THR A 32 71.08 -61.20 -5.91
C THR A 32 71.94 -60.02 -6.34
N LEU A 33 72.01 -59.03 -5.45
CA LEU A 33 73.18 -58.35 -4.85
C LEU A 33 72.57 -57.25 -3.93
N SER A 34 73.18 -56.73 -2.85
CA SER A 34 74.29 -57.16 -1.99
C SER A 34 74.05 -56.56 -0.59
N ILE A 35 74.78 -56.98 0.44
CA ILE A 35 74.59 -56.59 1.85
C ILE A 35 74.82 -55.08 2.13
N LYS A 36 75.22 -54.28 1.12
CA LYS A 36 75.44 -52.82 1.23
C LYS A 36 74.19 -51.94 1.11
N GLU A 37 73.13 -52.32 0.39
CA GLU A 37 72.00 -51.40 0.15
C GLU A 37 71.05 -51.25 1.36
N LYS A 38 70.99 -52.25 2.26
CA LYS A 38 70.20 -52.18 3.51
C LYS A 38 70.59 -51.02 4.43
N LYS A 39 71.76 -50.38 4.24
CA LYS A 39 72.18 -49.21 5.03
C LYS A 39 71.62 -47.88 4.50
N HIS A 40 71.36 -47.73 3.19
CA HIS A 40 70.78 -46.50 2.66
C HIS A 40 69.24 -46.45 2.77
N THR A 41 68.54 -47.58 2.61
CA THR A 41 67.09 -47.64 2.86
C THR A 41 66.76 -47.35 4.33
N CYS A 42 67.59 -47.78 5.28
CA CYS A 42 67.36 -47.55 6.71
C CYS A 42 67.48 -46.06 7.12
N VAL A 43 68.32 -45.27 6.43
CA VAL A 43 68.44 -43.83 6.68
C VAL A 43 67.25 -43.07 6.11
N ILE A 44 66.79 -43.42 4.89
CA ILE A 44 65.64 -42.77 4.23
C ILE A 44 64.33 -43.10 4.96
N PHE A 45 64.13 -44.34 5.42
CA PHE A 45 62.92 -44.68 6.19
C PHE A 45 62.88 -44.00 7.57
N ARG A 46 64.04 -43.77 8.20
CA ARG A 46 64.13 -43.02 9.46
C ARG A 46 63.92 -41.51 9.28
N SER A 47 64.37 -40.91 8.18
CA SER A 47 64.09 -39.48 7.93
C SER A 47 62.61 -39.24 7.59
N LEU A 48 61.98 -40.10 6.80
CA LEU A 48 60.53 -40.06 6.53
C LEU A 48 59.68 -40.32 7.78
N SER A 49 60.10 -41.25 8.66
CA SER A 49 59.44 -41.45 9.95
C SER A 49 59.55 -40.23 10.87
N ALA A 50 60.71 -39.57 10.91
CA ALA A 50 60.94 -38.39 11.75
C ALA A 50 60.21 -37.16 11.23
N THR A 51 60.16 -36.93 9.91
CA THR A 51 59.40 -35.82 9.33
C THR A 51 57.90 -36.04 9.45
N TYR A 52 57.39 -37.27 9.30
CA TYR A 52 55.97 -37.56 9.53
C TYR A 52 55.57 -37.39 11.01
N ALA A 53 56.44 -37.82 11.94
CA ALA A 53 56.24 -37.60 13.37
C ALA A 53 56.27 -36.10 13.75
N LEU A 54 57.17 -35.31 13.15
CA LEU A 54 57.20 -33.86 13.34
C LEU A 54 56.00 -33.15 12.68
N LEU A 55 55.50 -33.63 11.54
CA LEU A 55 54.27 -33.13 10.93
C LEU A 55 53.05 -33.41 11.81
N CYS A 56 52.99 -34.60 12.43
CA CYS A 56 51.95 -34.94 13.40
C CYS A 56 52.03 -34.09 14.68
N LEU A 57 53.24 -33.76 15.14
CA LEU A 57 53.47 -32.93 16.34
C LEU A 57 53.31 -31.42 16.10
N PHE A 58 53.15 -30.96 14.86
CA PHE A 58 52.96 -29.53 14.53
C PHE A 58 51.62 -29.21 13.84
N THR A 59 50.64 -30.11 13.90
CA THR A 59 49.23 -29.70 13.77
C THR A 59 48.76 -29.09 15.10
N LYS A 60 49.13 -27.82 15.36
CA LYS A 60 48.38 -27.01 16.31
C LYS A 60 46.92 -27.03 15.86
N SER A 61 46.00 -27.45 16.71
CA SER A 61 44.57 -27.35 16.41
C SER A 61 44.26 -25.88 16.09
N VAL A 62 43.75 -25.64 14.89
CA VAL A 62 43.19 -24.33 14.55
C VAL A 62 41.92 -24.21 15.38
N LEU A 63 41.99 -23.42 16.45
CA LEU A 63 40.81 -23.16 17.28
C LEU A 63 39.76 -22.47 16.42
N ILE A 64 38.55 -23.02 16.39
CA ILE A 64 37.42 -22.39 15.73
C ILE A 64 36.92 -21.29 16.67
N GLU A 65 37.20 -20.05 16.32
CA GLU A 65 36.78 -18.88 17.09
C GLU A 65 35.28 -18.61 16.92
N ASN A 66 34.58 -18.36 18.04
CA ASN A 66 33.14 -18.04 18.10
C ASN A 66 32.21 -19.05 17.38
N PRO A 67 32.25 -20.35 17.71
CA PRO A 67 31.33 -21.35 17.15
C PRO A 67 29.88 -21.07 17.52
N ALA A 68 28.96 -21.34 16.59
CA ALA A 68 27.54 -21.29 16.88
C ALA A 68 27.15 -22.41 17.86
N ALA A 69 26.26 -22.12 18.82
CA ALA A 69 25.87 -23.11 19.83
C ALA A 69 25.26 -24.39 19.22
N CYS A 70 24.60 -24.29 18.07
CA CYS A 70 24.09 -25.44 17.31
C CYS A 70 25.20 -26.29 16.67
N GLU A 71 26.33 -25.71 16.28
CA GLU A 71 27.46 -26.41 15.69
C GLU A 71 28.11 -27.37 16.69
N ILE A 72 28.41 -26.88 17.91
CA ILE A 72 28.95 -27.71 19.00
C ILE A 72 28.00 -28.87 19.32
N ARG A 73 26.68 -28.62 19.34
CA ARG A 73 25.66 -29.66 19.59
C ARG A 73 25.56 -30.68 18.46
N CYS A 74 25.78 -30.28 17.20
CA CYS A 74 25.95 -31.22 16.07
C CYS A 74 27.14 -32.16 16.30
N VAL A 75 28.29 -31.62 16.74
CA VAL A 75 29.49 -32.40 17.05
C VAL A 75 29.25 -33.35 18.24
N ILE A 76 28.57 -32.90 19.29
CA ILE A 76 28.15 -33.76 20.42
C ILE A 76 27.29 -34.93 19.91
N ARG A 77 26.31 -34.67 19.03
CA ARG A 77 25.43 -35.71 18.47
C ARG A 77 26.22 -36.74 17.67
N PHE A 78 27.16 -36.29 16.83
CA PHE A 78 28.04 -37.15 16.04
C PHE A 78 28.95 -38.03 16.91
N LEU A 79 29.61 -37.44 17.92
CA LEU A 79 30.50 -38.19 18.81
C LEU A 79 29.73 -39.16 19.73
N ASN A 80 28.51 -38.80 20.16
CA ASN A 80 27.62 -39.71 20.89
C ASN A 80 27.15 -40.89 20.02
N ALA A 81 26.85 -40.66 18.73
CA ALA A 81 26.53 -41.75 17.80
C ALA A 81 27.72 -42.72 17.64
N LYS A 82 28.96 -42.22 17.65
CA LYS A 82 30.21 -43.01 17.71
C LYS A 82 30.49 -43.66 19.08
N LYS A 83 29.57 -43.56 20.05
CA LYS A 83 29.66 -44.10 21.42
C LYS A 83 30.88 -43.62 22.23
N VAL A 84 31.36 -42.41 21.93
CA VAL A 84 32.41 -41.75 22.72
C VAL A 84 31.86 -41.38 24.10
N LYS A 85 32.65 -41.58 25.17
CA LYS A 85 32.22 -41.26 26.54
C LYS A 85 32.06 -39.72 26.71
N PRO A 86 31.05 -39.22 27.45
CA PRO A 86 30.76 -37.78 27.55
C PRO A 86 31.96 -36.89 27.95
N ILE A 87 32.83 -37.38 28.85
CA ILE A 87 34.03 -36.66 29.29
C ILE A 87 35.06 -36.47 28.15
N GLU A 88 35.16 -37.44 27.24
CA GLU A 88 36.06 -37.39 26.08
C GLU A 88 35.45 -36.53 24.96
N ILE A 89 34.11 -36.50 24.85
CA ILE A 89 33.40 -35.52 24.00
C ILE A 89 33.70 -34.09 24.47
N TYR A 90 33.60 -33.82 25.78
CA TYR A 90 33.96 -32.52 26.35
C TYR A 90 35.43 -32.15 26.08
N ARG A 91 36.36 -33.10 26.27
CA ARG A 91 37.79 -32.89 25.99
C ARG A 91 38.05 -32.49 24.53
N GLN A 92 37.44 -33.20 23.57
CA GLN A 92 37.57 -32.90 22.14
C GLN A 92 36.93 -31.56 21.76
N ILE A 93 35.83 -31.16 22.42
CA ILE A 93 35.23 -29.84 22.23
C ILE A 93 36.17 -28.74 22.71
N CYS A 94 36.76 -28.87 23.90
CA CYS A 94 37.73 -27.87 24.39
C CYS A 94 39.00 -27.78 23.53
N GLU A 95 39.44 -28.89 22.92
CA GLU A 95 40.62 -28.97 22.06
C GLU A 95 40.44 -28.26 20.69
N VAL A 96 39.20 -28.20 20.17
CA VAL A 96 38.85 -27.63 18.86
C VAL A 96 38.17 -26.26 18.96
N TYR A 97 37.32 -26.05 19.97
CA TYR A 97 36.47 -24.87 20.14
C TYR A 97 36.88 -23.99 21.34
N GLY A 98 37.85 -24.43 22.14
CA GLY A 98 38.35 -23.70 23.31
C GLY A 98 37.56 -23.96 24.59
N GLN A 99 38.19 -23.64 25.72
CA GLN A 99 37.74 -24.02 27.07
C GLN A 99 36.35 -23.46 27.47
N ASN A 100 35.95 -22.33 26.87
CA ASN A 100 34.72 -21.60 27.21
C ASN A 100 33.53 -21.91 26.28
N ALA A 101 33.71 -22.77 25.27
CA ALA A 101 32.69 -23.01 24.24
C ALA A 101 31.41 -23.66 24.79
N MET A 102 31.55 -24.66 25.68
CA MET A 102 30.43 -25.33 26.34
C MET A 102 30.92 -26.07 27.60
N SER A 103 30.18 -26.00 28.71
CA SER A 103 30.54 -26.69 29.94
C SER A 103 30.28 -28.20 29.89
N ASP A 104 31.08 -28.99 30.61
CA ASP A 104 30.92 -30.46 30.73
C ASP A 104 29.48 -30.86 31.12
N SER A 105 28.85 -30.13 32.05
CA SER A 105 27.45 -30.34 32.44
C SER A 105 26.46 -30.20 31.27
N MET A 106 26.70 -29.24 30.37
CA MET A 106 25.88 -29.01 29.17
C MET A 106 26.12 -30.11 28.14
N VAL A 107 27.38 -30.54 27.94
CA VAL A 107 27.71 -31.68 27.07
C VAL A 107 27.00 -32.96 27.55
N ARG A 108 27.05 -33.26 28.85
CA ARG A 108 26.33 -34.41 29.44
C ARG A 108 24.81 -34.31 29.27
N ARG A 109 24.24 -33.11 29.43
CA ARG A 109 22.81 -32.86 29.21
C ARG A 109 22.40 -33.17 27.78
N TRP A 110 23.16 -32.71 26.78
CA TRP A 110 22.90 -33.00 25.37
C TRP A 110 23.08 -34.48 25.02
N VAL A 111 24.14 -35.14 25.51
CA VAL A 111 24.31 -36.59 25.33
C VAL A 111 23.12 -37.38 25.89
N ARG A 112 22.65 -37.01 27.09
CA ARG A 112 21.44 -37.60 27.69
C ARG A 112 20.22 -37.43 26.78
N GLN A 113 19.92 -36.19 26.35
CA GLN A 113 18.76 -35.92 25.48
C GLN A 113 18.83 -36.66 24.13
N PHE A 114 20.02 -36.78 23.53
CA PHE A 114 20.19 -37.57 22.30
C PHE A 114 20.01 -39.08 22.53
N ASN A 115 20.34 -39.60 23.72
CA ASN A 115 20.06 -40.99 24.09
C ASN A 115 18.58 -41.22 24.44
N GLU A 116 17.88 -40.18 24.91
CA GLU A 116 16.42 -40.14 25.13
C GLU A 116 15.62 -39.95 23.82
N GLY A 117 16.29 -39.87 22.66
CA GLY A 117 15.67 -39.89 21.32
C GLY A 117 15.53 -38.53 20.63
N ARG A 118 16.02 -37.43 21.22
CA ARG A 118 15.99 -36.09 20.59
C ARG A 118 16.73 -36.10 19.24
N SER A 119 16.08 -35.64 18.18
CA SER A 119 16.66 -35.50 16.83
C SER A 119 17.10 -34.08 16.49
N GLU A 120 16.66 -33.07 17.24
CA GLU A 120 16.91 -31.66 16.98
C GLU A 120 18.06 -31.09 17.81
N VAL A 121 18.76 -30.14 17.22
CA VAL A 121 20.01 -29.55 17.73
C VAL A 121 19.81 -28.10 18.22
N LEU A 122 18.74 -27.44 17.75
CA LEU A 122 18.31 -26.13 18.22
C LEU A 122 17.69 -26.22 19.62
N ASP A 123 17.62 -25.09 20.31
CA ASP A 123 16.81 -24.98 21.52
C ASP A 123 15.32 -25.03 21.15
N GLU A 124 14.50 -25.70 21.97
CA GLU A 124 13.05 -25.63 21.85
C GLU A 124 12.56 -24.19 22.09
N GLU A 125 11.46 -23.82 21.46
CA GLU A 125 10.80 -22.55 21.74
C GLU A 125 10.50 -22.45 23.24
N ARG A 126 11.03 -21.40 23.88
CA ARG A 126 10.77 -21.17 25.30
C ARG A 126 9.28 -20.83 25.44
N SER A 127 8.56 -21.63 26.20
CA SER A 127 7.23 -21.28 26.69
C SER A 127 7.31 -19.90 27.36
N GLY A 128 6.74 -18.89 26.71
CA GLY A 128 6.73 -17.52 27.20
C GLY A 128 6.02 -17.40 28.55
N HIS A 129 6.22 -16.27 29.22
CA HIS A 129 5.44 -15.95 30.42
C HIS A 129 3.94 -15.99 30.08
N PRO A 130 3.06 -16.60 30.91
CA PRO A 130 1.63 -16.64 30.62
C PRO A 130 1.10 -15.24 30.36
N SER A 131 0.49 -15.03 29.18
CA SER A 131 -0.12 -13.75 28.89
C SER A 131 -1.29 -13.54 29.84
N LEU A 132 -1.32 -12.42 30.55
CA LEU A 132 -2.49 -11.97 31.34
C LEU A 132 -3.73 -11.74 30.45
N ILE A 133 -3.56 -11.78 29.13
CA ILE A 133 -4.62 -11.68 28.13
C ILE A 133 -5.02 -13.10 27.71
N THR A 134 -6.11 -13.61 28.26
CA THR A 134 -6.77 -14.83 27.75
C THR A 134 -7.62 -14.50 26.52
N GLU A 135 -7.96 -15.52 25.71
CA GLU A 135 -8.74 -15.32 24.48
C GLU A 135 -10.17 -14.86 24.78
N GLU A 136 -10.77 -15.34 25.88
CA GLU A 136 -12.12 -14.93 26.32
C GLU A 136 -12.16 -13.43 26.67
N LEU A 137 -11.07 -12.89 27.23
CA LEU A 137 -10.97 -11.48 27.56
C LEU A 137 -10.84 -10.61 26.29
N VAL A 138 -10.12 -11.08 25.27
CA VAL A 138 -10.06 -10.41 23.96
C VAL A 138 -11.42 -10.43 23.27
N HIS A 139 -12.12 -11.56 23.31
CA HIS A 139 -13.47 -11.70 22.76
C HIS A 139 -14.49 -10.78 23.48
N ALA A 140 -14.42 -10.68 24.81
CA ALA A 140 -15.30 -9.79 25.58
C ALA A 140 -15.08 -8.30 25.21
N ILE A 141 -13.84 -7.90 24.91
CA ILE A 141 -13.51 -6.54 24.45
C ILE A 141 -14.03 -6.31 23.03
N ASP A 142 -13.90 -7.29 22.13
CA ASP A 142 -14.39 -7.20 20.75
C ASP A 142 -15.92 -7.04 20.70
N GLU A 143 -16.67 -7.84 21.46
CA GLU A 143 -18.13 -7.68 21.57
C GLU A 143 -18.50 -6.31 22.14
N LYS A 144 -17.79 -5.82 23.16
CA LYS A 144 -18.02 -4.46 23.72
C LYS A 144 -17.79 -3.35 22.69
N ILE A 145 -16.82 -3.52 21.80
CA ILE A 145 -16.53 -2.60 20.69
C ILE A 145 -17.62 -2.68 19.61
N LYS A 146 -18.17 -3.86 19.34
CA LYS A 146 -19.29 -4.04 18.40
C LYS A 146 -20.57 -3.39 18.92
N GLU A 147 -20.86 -3.46 20.22
CA GLU A 147 -21.99 -2.77 20.87
C GLU A 147 -21.90 -1.24 20.72
N ASN A 148 -20.71 -0.65 20.91
CA ASN A 148 -20.50 0.80 20.77
C ASN A 148 -19.19 1.10 20.02
N ARG A 149 -19.28 1.24 18.71
CA ARG A 149 -18.14 1.59 17.83
C ARG A 149 -17.56 2.99 18.05
N THR A 150 -18.20 3.82 18.88
CA THR A 150 -17.74 5.17 19.27
C THR A 150 -17.18 5.22 20.69
N PHE A 151 -16.45 4.17 21.08
CA PHE A 151 -15.80 4.07 22.39
C PHE A 151 -14.54 4.94 22.50
N THR A 152 -14.01 5.06 23.71
CA THR A 152 -12.64 5.55 23.95
C THR A 152 -11.87 4.48 24.71
N ILE A 153 -10.55 4.39 24.53
CA ILE A 153 -9.70 3.46 25.29
C ILE A 153 -9.92 3.65 26.81
N SER A 154 -10.09 4.89 27.28
CA SER A 154 -10.41 5.19 28.68
C SER A 154 -11.77 4.65 29.15
N ALA A 155 -12.78 4.59 28.28
CA ALA A 155 -14.07 3.99 28.62
C ALA A 155 -13.95 2.48 28.75
N LEU A 156 -13.29 1.80 27.79
CA LEU A 156 -13.02 0.36 27.88
C LEU A 156 -12.16 0.00 29.10
N THR A 157 -11.11 0.77 29.42
CA THR A 157 -10.29 0.55 30.62
C THR A 157 -11.11 0.67 31.92
N ARG A 158 -12.20 1.45 31.94
CA ARG A 158 -13.09 1.53 33.10
C ARG A 158 -14.03 0.33 33.21
N GLU A 159 -14.39 -0.29 32.09
CA GLU A 159 -15.22 -1.50 32.04
C GLU A 159 -14.39 -2.78 32.27
N PHE A 160 -13.12 -2.77 31.87
CA PHE A 160 -12.13 -3.83 32.09
C PHE A 160 -10.97 -3.33 32.97
N PRO A 161 -11.20 -3.05 34.28
CA PRO A 161 -10.20 -2.47 35.17
C PRO A 161 -8.97 -3.36 35.41
N GLN A 162 -9.05 -4.66 35.10
CA GLN A 162 -7.94 -5.60 35.13
C GLN A 162 -6.94 -5.41 33.99
N ILE A 163 -7.23 -4.57 32.99
CA ILE A 163 -6.37 -4.28 31.85
C ILE A 163 -5.85 -2.84 31.95
N SER A 164 -4.53 -2.66 31.87
CA SER A 164 -3.95 -1.32 31.83
C SER A 164 -4.30 -0.57 30.53
N ARG A 165 -4.35 0.77 30.58
CA ARG A 165 -4.73 1.59 29.42
C ARG A 165 -3.84 1.36 28.19
N SER A 166 -2.55 1.09 28.39
CA SER A 166 -1.60 0.78 27.30
C SER A 166 -1.89 -0.60 26.69
N LEU A 167 -2.13 -1.61 27.53
CA LEU A 167 -2.44 -2.96 27.07
C LEU A 167 -3.82 -3.02 26.37
N MET A 168 -4.79 -2.23 26.83
CA MET A 168 -6.08 -2.05 26.15
C MET A 168 -5.87 -1.44 24.75
N HIS A 169 -4.96 -0.49 24.59
CA HIS A 169 -4.62 0.05 23.26
C HIS A 169 -4.01 -1.03 22.36
N GLU A 170 -3.02 -1.78 22.84
CA GLU A 170 -2.39 -2.89 22.11
C GLU A 170 -3.39 -3.97 21.70
N ILE A 171 -4.31 -4.37 22.59
CA ILE A 171 -5.37 -5.34 22.25
C ILE A 171 -6.26 -4.79 21.13
N VAL A 172 -6.67 -3.52 21.21
CA VAL A 172 -7.55 -2.90 20.21
C VAL A 172 -6.85 -2.73 18.85
N THR A 173 -5.62 -2.20 18.81
CA THR A 173 -4.92 -1.91 17.54
C THR A 173 -4.18 -3.10 16.96
N ASP A 174 -3.58 -3.94 17.80
CA ASP A 174 -2.56 -4.89 17.35
C ASP A 174 -3.09 -6.33 17.37
N LYS A 175 -3.97 -6.68 18.31
CA LYS A 175 -4.68 -7.98 18.30
C LYS A 175 -5.97 -7.93 17.47
N LEU A 176 -6.87 -7.00 17.77
CA LEU A 176 -8.18 -6.87 17.12
C LEU A 176 -8.17 -6.07 15.81
N LYS A 177 -7.05 -5.39 15.48
CA LYS A 177 -6.88 -4.60 14.25
C LYS A 177 -7.91 -3.47 14.05
N PHE A 178 -8.49 -2.95 15.12
CA PHE A 178 -9.32 -1.74 15.04
C PHE A 178 -8.45 -0.49 14.87
N HIS A 179 -8.87 0.36 13.93
CA HIS A 179 -8.27 1.68 13.72
C HIS A 179 -9.28 2.77 14.02
N ASN A 180 -8.85 3.82 14.74
CA ASN A 180 -9.69 4.98 15.02
C ASN A 180 -9.80 5.87 13.78
N LEU A 181 -10.97 5.88 13.15
CA LEU A 181 -11.28 6.64 11.95
C LEU A 181 -12.34 7.70 12.24
N CYS A 182 -12.12 8.93 11.76
CA CYS A 182 -13.12 9.98 11.83
C CYS A 182 -14.29 9.70 10.88
N ALA A 183 -15.52 9.87 11.37
CA ALA A 183 -16.72 9.83 10.53
C ALA A 183 -16.65 10.88 9.40
N ARG A 184 -17.11 10.51 8.21
CA ARG A 184 -17.05 11.36 7.01
C ARG A 184 -18.26 12.28 6.93
N TRP A 185 -18.03 13.54 6.55
CA TRP A 185 -19.11 14.47 6.24
C TRP A 185 -19.73 14.11 4.89
N VAL A 186 -20.94 13.55 4.91
CA VAL A 186 -21.72 13.23 3.72
C VAL A 186 -22.78 14.31 3.45
N PRO A 187 -23.14 14.59 2.18
CA PRO A 187 -24.14 15.60 1.84
C PRO A 187 -25.52 15.37 2.48
N LYS A 188 -25.94 14.11 2.59
CA LYS A 188 -27.25 13.71 3.10
C LYS A 188 -27.19 12.26 3.59
N ILE A 189 -27.98 11.88 4.61
CA ILE A 189 -28.23 10.47 4.88
C ILE A 189 -29.16 9.95 3.77
N LEU A 190 -28.66 9.04 2.93
CA LEU A 190 -29.40 8.51 1.79
C LEU A 190 -30.56 7.61 2.27
N THR A 191 -31.74 7.81 1.68
CA THR A 191 -32.88 6.90 1.82
C THR A 191 -32.75 5.78 0.79
N GLU A 192 -33.48 4.68 0.95
CA GLU A 192 -33.51 3.61 -0.06
C GLU A 192 -33.94 4.14 -1.44
N SER A 193 -34.89 5.07 -1.51
CA SER A 193 -35.27 5.72 -2.79
C SER A 193 -34.11 6.49 -3.45
N HIS A 194 -33.23 7.13 -2.66
CA HIS A 194 -32.02 7.75 -3.21
C HIS A 194 -31.02 6.71 -3.72
N LYS A 195 -30.85 5.60 -2.97
CA LYS A 195 -29.99 4.48 -3.39
C LYS A 195 -30.49 3.82 -4.67
N THR A 196 -31.79 3.53 -4.79
CA THR A 196 -32.38 2.96 -6.02
C THR A 196 -32.13 3.86 -7.23
N LYS A 197 -32.24 5.19 -7.08
CA LYS A 197 -31.91 6.14 -8.16
C LYS A 197 -30.42 6.13 -8.51
N ARG A 198 -29.53 6.15 -7.50
CA ARG A 198 -28.07 6.01 -7.69
C ARG A 198 -27.72 4.71 -8.41
N MET A 199 -28.34 3.59 -8.04
CA MET A 199 -28.18 2.28 -8.68
C MET A 199 -28.61 2.32 -10.15
N GLY A 200 -29.77 2.89 -10.45
CA GLY A 200 -30.29 3.04 -11.82
C GLY A 200 -29.35 3.86 -12.70
N CYS A 201 -28.96 5.06 -12.25
CA CYS A 201 -28.00 5.91 -12.96
C CYS A 201 -26.63 5.22 -13.16
N ALA A 202 -26.14 4.49 -12.15
CA ALA A 202 -24.88 3.76 -12.24
C ALA A 202 -24.93 2.63 -13.27
N LEU A 203 -26.01 1.84 -13.27
CA LEU A 203 -26.23 0.78 -14.24
C LEU A 203 -26.34 1.36 -15.65
N GLU A 204 -27.13 2.42 -15.86
CA GLU A 204 -27.27 3.08 -17.16
C GLU A 204 -25.93 3.62 -17.68
N PHE A 205 -25.14 4.29 -16.83
CA PHE A 205 -23.82 4.81 -17.22
C PHE A 205 -22.89 3.68 -17.67
N LEU A 206 -22.84 2.59 -16.90
CA LEU A 206 -21.94 1.46 -17.19
C LEU A 206 -22.40 0.65 -18.41
N THR A 207 -23.71 0.52 -18.65
CA THR A 207 -24.24 -0.07 -19.89
C THR A 207 -23.83 0.76 -21.10
N ARG A 208 -24.06 2.09 -21.08
CA ARG A 208 -23.63 3.01 -22.15
C ARG A 208 -22.12 2.99 -22.37
N TYR A 209 -21.32 2.86 -21.30
CA TYR A 209 -19.87 2.70 -21.41
C TYR A 209 -19.46 1.32 -21.95
N HIS A 210 -20.17 0.24 -21.63
CA HIS A 210 -19.90 -1.09 -22.18
C HIS A 210 -20.17 -1.15 -23.70
N GLU A 211 -21.23 -0.47 -24.16
CA GLU A 211 -21.61 -0.40 -25.58
C GLU A 211 -20.75 0.59 -26.38
N GLY A 212 -20.51 1.79 -25.83
CA GLY A 212 -19.84 2.90 -26.53
C GLY A 212 -18.37 3.14 -26.16
N GLY A 213 -17.85 2.45 -25.14
CA GLY A 213 -16.45 2.53 -24.70
C GLY A 213 -15.93 3.95 -24.47
N VAL A 214 -14.70 4.19 -24.94
CA VAL A 214 -14.04 5.51 -24.86
C VAL A 214 -14.76 6.56 -25.73
N ASP A 215 -15.46 6.14 -26.80
CA ASP A 215 -16.22 7.07 -27.63
C ASP A 215 -17.39 7.71 -26.88
N PHE A 216 -18.09 6.95 -26.04
CA PHE A 216 -19.11 7.49 -25.11
C PHE A 216 -18.51 8.53 -24.16
N LEU A 217 -17.40 8.21 -23.49
CA LEU A 217 -16.71 9.16 -22.60
C LEU A 217 -16.27 10.43 -23.33
N SER A 218 -15.83 10.30 -24.59
CA SER A 218 -15.40 11.44 -25.40
C SER A 218 -16.53 12.40 -25.80
N GLN A 219 -17.80 11.98 -25.70
CA GLN A 219 -18.99 12.81 -25.96
C GLN A 219 -19.48 13.55 -24.72
N ILE A 220 -18.93 13.27 -23.53
CA ILE A 220 -19.38 13.86 -22.27
C ILE A 220 -18.96 15.33 -22.18
N VAL A 221 -19.96 16.20 -22.00
CA VAL A 221 -19.79 17.58 -21.53
C VAL A 221 -20.41 17.67 -20.15
N THR A 222 -19.61 18.08 -19.17
CA THR A 222 -20.07 18.22 -17.78
C THR A 222 -19.86 19.65 -17.30
N GLY A 223 -20.66 20.08 -16.32
CA GLY A 223 -20.42 21.36 -15.66
C GLY A 223 -21.32 21.59 -14.47
N ASP A 224 -20.90 22.52 -13.63
CA ASP A 224 -21.49 22.78 -12.32
C ASP A 224 -21.06 24.17 -11.81
N GLU A 225 -21.58 24.58 -10.66
CA GLU A 225 -21.35 25.89 -10.05
C GLU A 225 -20.66 25.84 -8.69
N THR A 226 -19.58 26.62 -8.54
CA THR A 226 -18.88 26.78 -7.27
C THR A 226 -18.79 28.24 -6.85
N CYS A 227 -19.09 28.51 -5.58
CA CYS A 227 -18.73 29.77 -4.94
C CYS A 227 -17.20 29.83 -4.75
N VAL A 228 -16.56 30.83 -5.35
CA VAL A 228 -15.16 31.21 -5.06
C VAL A 228 -15.12 32.39 -4.09
N SER A 229 -14.15 32.38 -3.17
CA SER A 229 -14.04 33.32 -2.05
C SER A 229 -12.85 34.26 -2.23
N TYR A 230 -12.98 35.47 -1.69
CA TYR A 230 -11.89 36.47 -1.61
C TYR A 230 -10.82 36.02 -0.64
N ASP A 231 -11.27 35.53 0.51
CA ASP A 231 -10.47 34.95 1.56
C ASP A 231 -10.76 33.46 1.57
N THR A 232 -9.75 32.64 1.28
CA THR A 232 -9.84 31.20 1.51
C THR A 232 -8.79 30.84 2.56
N PRO A 233 -9.18 30.56 3.82
CA PRO A 233 -8.20 30.22 4.86
C PRO A 233 -7.44 28.95 4.48
N GLU A 234 -6.18 28.86 4.91
CA GLU A 234 -5.39 27.64 4.77
C GLU A 234 -6.13 26.43 5.37
N SER A 235 -6.14 25.30 4.66
CA SER A 235 -6.67 24.05 5.20
C SER A 235 -5.83 23.58 6.40
N LYS A 236 -6.41 22.75 7.27
CA LYS A 236 -5.66 22.12 8.37
C LYS A 236 -4.36 21.45 7.90
N ARG A 237 -4.40 20.77 6.75
CA ARG A 237 -3.24 20.09 6.13
C ARG A 237 -2.16 21.08 5.68
N GLN A 238 -2.52 22.18 5.05
CA GLN A 238 -1.56 23.24 4.66
C GLN A 238 -0.98 23.96 5.89
N SER A 239 -1.74 24.04 6.99
CA SER A 239 -1.28 24.67 8.23
C SER A 239 -0.42 23.77 9.13
N MET A 240 -0.13 22.53 8.73
CA MET A 240 0.72 21.64 9.51
C MET A 240 2.16 22.13 9.51
N GLU A 241 2.77 22.12 10.68
CA GLU A 241 4.14 22.60 10.90
C GLU A 241 4.90 21.62 11.79
N TRP A 242 6.15 21.33 11.41
CA TRP A 242 7.06 20.54 12.24
C TRP A 242 7.57 21.42 13.38
N ARG A 243 7.44 20.95 14.63
CA ARG A 243 7.85 21.70 15.84
C ARG A 243 8.43 20.77 16.89
N HIS A 244 9.30 21.33 17.74
CA HIS A 244 9.73 20.69 18.98
C HIS A 244 8.63 20.77 20.04
N THR A 245 8.54 19.76 20.92
CA THR A 245 7.55 19.65 22.00
C THR A 245 7.56 20.84 22.98
N SER A 246 8.70 21.54 23.09
CA SER A 246 8.87 22.75 23.92
C SER A 246 8.42 24.04 23.25
N SER A 247 8.05 24.02 21.97
CA SER A 247 7.64 25.23 21.24
C SER A 247 6.21 25.66 21.62
N PRO A 248 5.93 26.96 21.82
CA PRO A 248 4.57 27.42 22.11
C PRO A 248 3.62 27.05 20.96
N THR A 249 2.37 26.72 21.27
CA THR A 249 1.37 26.34 20.26
C THR A 249 0.99 27.56 19.43
N ARG A 250 1.03 27.45 18.09
CA ARG A 250 0.55 28.51 17.21
C ARG A 250 -0.97 28.60 17.30
N VAL A 251 -1.47 29.69 17.85
CA VAL A 251 -2.90 30.04 17.78
C VAL A 251 -3.16 30.71 16.43
N LYS A 252 -4.13 30.19 15.67
CA LYS A 252 -4.70 30.87 14.50
C LYS A 252 -6.03 31.52 14.87
N PRO A 253 -6.28 32.78 14.46
CA PRO A 253 -7.61 33.37 14.57
C PRO A 253 -8.63 32.50 13.82
N LYS A 254 -9.78 32.26 14.44
CA LYS A 254 -10.91 31.63 13.74
C LYS A 254 -11.46 32.65 12.73
N HIS A 255 -11.10 32.49 11.46
CA HIS A 255 -11.58 33.37 10.41
C HIS A 255 -13.12 33.36 10.38
N ILE A 256 -13.72 34.54 10.52
CA ILE A 256 -15.12 34.75 10.19
C ILE A 256 -15.23 34.60 8.66
N LEU A 257 -16.14 33.75 8.20
CA LEU A 257 -16.39 33.56 6.76
C LEU A 257 -16.77 34.91 6.15
N THR A 258 -15.89 35.47 5.31
CA THR A 258 -16.23 36.74 4.65
C THR A 258 -17.39 36.52 3.68
N PRO A 259 -18.40 37.41 3.65
CA PRO A 259 -19.56 37.25 2.78
C PRO A 259 -19.24 37.54 1.31
N ARG A 260 -18.01 37.96 1.00
CA ARG A 260 -17.55 38.28 -0.36
C ARG A 260 -17.23 36.98 -1.10
N LYS A 261 -18.18 36.53 -1.91
CA LYS A 261 -18.05 35.37 -2.80
C LYS A 261 -18.63 35.69 -4.18
N ILE A 262 -18.16 34.96 -5.19
CA ILE A 262 -18.65 35.03 -6.57
C ILE A 262 -19.04 33.61 -6.97
N MET A 263 -20.20 33.42 -7.61
CA MET A 263 -20.53 32.14 -8.21
C MET A 263 -19.82 32.01 -9.56
N CYS A 264 -19.08 30.92 -9.73
CA CYS A 264 -18.40 30.56 -10.97
C CYS A 264 -19.08 29.30 -11.54
N THR A 265 -19.65 29.41 -12.74
CA THR A 265 -20.20 28.30 -13.52
C THR A 265 -19.13 27.84 -14.50
N VAL A 266 -18.78 26.55 -14.47
CA VAL A 266 -17.73 25.99 -15.33
C VAL A 266 -18.25 24.78 -16.09
N PHE A 267 -18.10 24.79 -17.42
CA PHE A 267 -18.40 23.67 -18.30
C PHE A 267 -17.16 23.22 -19.05
N TRP A 268 -16.97 21.91 -19.20
CA TRP A 268 -15.75 21.30 -19.70
C TRP A 268 -16.02 19.90 -20.26
N ASP A 269 -15.08 19.40 -21.06
CA ASP A 269 -15.06 18.02 -21.59
C ASP A 269 -13.70 17.38 -21.28
N SER A 270 -13.48 16.12 -21.68
CA SER A 270 -12.23 15.40 -21.43
C SER A 270 -10.95 16.07 -21.97
N LYS A 271 -11.04 17.16 -22.74
CA LYS A 271 -9.88 17.83 -23.36
C LYS A 271 -9.52 19.15 -22.68
N ASP A 272 -10.50 20.01 -22.41
CA ASP A 272 -10.29 21.34 -21.81
C ASP A 272 -11.63 21.97 -21.38
N ILE A 273 -11.56 23.07 -20.63
CA ILE A 273 -12.65 23.97 -20.34
C ILE A 273 -13.31 24.49 -21.61
N LEU A 274 -14.64 24.36 -21.68
CA LEU A 274 -15.46 24.90 -22.75
C LEU A 274 -15.89 26.34 -22.42
N LEU A 275 -16.49 26.55 -21.25
CA LEU A 275 -17.02 27.85 -20.79
C LEU A 275 -16.70 28.10 -19.31
N ILE A 276 -16.38 29.36 -19.00
CA ILE A 276 -16.35 29.90 -17.63
C ILE A 276 -17.27 31.11 -17.64
N ASP A 277 -18.26 31.16 -16.75
CA ASP A 277 -19.18 32.28 -16.61
C ASP A 277 -19.24 32.68 -15.12
N PHE A 278 -19.15 33.97 -14.82
CA PHE A 278 -19.16 34.47 -13.44
C PHE A 278 -20.43 35.26 -13.19
N LEU A 279 -21.28 34.75 -12.30
CA LEU A 279 -22.53 35.41 -11.97
C LEU A 279 -22.27 36.76 -11.27
N PRO A 280 -23.02 37.83 -11.62
CA PRO A 280 -22.98 39.08 -10.87
C PRO A 280 -23.34 38.87 -9.39
N ARG A 281 -22.72 39.66 -8.50
CA ARG A 281 -22.96 39.55 -7.06
C ARG A 281 -24.43 39.81 -6.72
N GLY A 282 -24.95 39.06 -5.76
CA GLY A 282 -26.34 39.18 -5.29
C GLY A 282 -27.39 38.55 -6.22
N GLN A 283 -27.02 38.09 -7.42
CA GLN A 283 -27.90 37.30 -8.27
C GLN A 283 -27.85 35.82 -7.88
N THR A 284 -28.90 35.09 -8.24
CA THR A 284 -28.99 33.63 -8.16
C THR A 284 -29.24 33.07 -9.55
N ILE A 285 -28.71 31.86 -9.83
CA ILE A 285 -28.99 31.19 -11.10
C ILE A 285 -30.44 30.71 -11.09
N ASN A 286 -31.27 31.43 -11.83
CA ASN A 286 -32.62 30.99 -12.17
C ASN A 286 -32.61 30.30 -13.55
N ALA A 287 -33.72 29.65 -13.90
CA ALA A 287 -33.81 28.88 -15.15
C ALA A 287 -33.56 29.71 -16.42
N ALA A 288 -33.93 31.00 -16.42
CA ALA A 288 -33.70 31.89 -17.57
C ALA A 288 -32.23 32.27 -17.73
N GLY A 289 -31.54 32.60 -16.62
CA GLY A 289 -30.10 32.84 -16.60
C GLY A 289 -29.31 31.61 -17.02
N TYR A 290 -29.67 30.44 -16.48
CA TYR A 290 -29.05 29.17 -16.86
C TYR A 290 -29.24 28.85 -18.36
N CYS A 291 -30.45 29.05 -18.89
CA CYS A 291 -30.72 28.92 -20.32
C CYS A 291 -29.80 29.82 -21.18
N GLU A 292 -29.46 31.02 -20.73
CA GLU A 292 -28.53 31.89 -21.46
C GLU A 292 -27.09 31.37 -21.38
N THR A 293 -26.64 30.92 -20.21
CA THR A 293 -25.33 30.26 -20.08
C THR A 293 -25.23 29.00 -20.93
N LEU A 294 -26.31 28.21 -21.08
CA LEU A 294 -26.37 27.07 -22.01
C LEU A 294 -26.26 27.51 -23.49
N ARG A 295 -26.83 28.65 -23.88
CA ARG A 295 -26.64 29.20 -25.24
C ARG A 295 -25.18 29.63 -25.47
N LYS A 296 -24.53 30.25 -24.48
CA LYS A 296 -23.09 30.53 -24.53
C LYS A 296 -22.28 29.24 -24.66
N LEU A 297 -22.63 28.20 -23.90
CA LEU A 297 -21.96 26.89 -23.94
C LEU A 297 -22.07 26.23 -25.32
N ARG A 298 -23.26 26.20 -25.93
CA ARG A 298 -23.44 25.65 -27.28
C ARG A 298 -22.55 26.34 -28.31
N ARG A 299 -22.45 27.68 -28.26
CA ARG A 299 -21.52 28.46 -29.10
C ARG A 299 -20.05 28.12 -28.80
N ALA A 300 -19.69 27.96 -27.52
CA ALA A 300 -18.34 27.59 -27.12
C ALA A 300 -17.94 26.20 -27.66
N ILE A 301 -18.84 25.21 -27.59
CA ILE A 301 -18.65 23.88 -28.18
C ILE A 301 -18.46 23.98 -29.70
N GLN A 302 -19.33 24.71 -30.41
CA GLN A 302 -19.22 24.92 -31.86
C GLN A 302 -17.85 25.50 -32.27
N ASN A 303 -17.34 26.46 -31.50
CA ASN A 303 -16.07 27.12 -31.79
C ASN A 303 -14.84 26.28 -31.41
N LYS A 304 -14.86 25.62 -30.25
CA LYS A 304 -13.72 24.88 -29.69
C LYS A 304 -13.63 23.42 -30.14
N ARG A 305 -14.73 22.83 -30.61
CA ARG A 305 -14.88 21.40 -30.92
C ARG A 305 -15.63 21.22 -32.24
N ARG A 306 -14.95 21.50 -33.37
CA ARG A 306 -15.51 21.26 -34.71
C ARG A 306 -15.94 19.80 -34.86
N GLY A 307 -17.12 19.56 -35.43
CA GLY A 307 -17.71 18.22 -35.61
C GLY A 307 -18.30 17.57 -34.36
N PHE A 308 -18.18 18.19 -33.17
CA PHE A 308 -18.65 17.58 -31.92
C PHE A 308 -20.17 17.51 -31.82
N LEU A 309 -20.89 18.58 -32.23
CA LEU A 309 -22.35 18.57 -32.25
C LEU A 309 -22.94 17.50 -33.18
N SER A 310 -22.23 17.10 -34.23
CA SER A 310 -22.63 16.00 -35.12
C SER A 310 -22.28 14.61 -34.59
N LYS A 311 -21.30 14.50 -33.66
CA LYS A 311 -21.02 13.25 -32.94
C LYS A 311 -22.07 12.96 -31.85
N GLY A 312 -22.86 13.96 -31.46
CA GLY A 312 -23.75 13.91 -30.30
C GLY A 312 -23.06 14.39 -29.03
N VAL A 313 -23.83 15.01 -28.14
CA VAL A 313 -23.35 15.53 -26.85
C VAL A 313 -24.11 14.80 -25.75
N VAL A 314 -23.37 14.17 -24.84
CA VAL A 314 -23.91 13.62 -23.58
C VAL A 314 -23.66 14.67 -22.50
N PHE A 315 -24.72 15.29 -22.00
CA PHE A 315 -24.64 16.41 -21.07
C PHE A 315 -24.89 15.94 -19.63
N LEU A 316 -23.89 16.13 -18.76
CA LEU A 316 -23.93 15.74 -17.35
C LEU A 316 -23.97 16.98 -16.45
N HIS A 317 -25.09 17.20 -15.77
CA HIS A 317 -25.29 18.28 -14.80
C HIS A 317 -26.15 17.83 -13.62
N ASP A 318 -26.15 18.61 -12.54
CA ASP A 318 -26.93 18.30 -11.34
C ASP A 318 -28.45 18.56 -11.51
N ASN A 319 -29.24 18.12 -10.53
CA ASN A 319 -30.70 18.28 -10.51
C ASN A 319 -31.18 19.60 -9.88
N ALA A 320 -30.40 20.69 -9.90
CA ALA A 320 -30.85 21.97 -9.37
C ALA A 320 -32.19 22.41 -10.01
N ARG A 321 -32.96 23.22 -9.27
CA ARG A 321 -34.30 23.68 -9.73
C ARG A 321 -34.25 24.45 -11.05
N ALA A 322 -33.15 25.15 -11.34
CA ALA A 322 -32.94 25.84 -12.60
C ALA A 322 -32.67 24.86 -13.76
N HIS A 323 -32.04 23.73 -13.49
CA HIS A 323 -31.63 22.70 -14.46
C HIS A 323 -32.83 21.83 -14.86
N THR A 324 -33.65 21.47 -13.88
CA THR A 324 -34.84 20.63 -14.05
C THR A 324 -36.09 21.39 -14.54
N ALA A 325 -36.05 22.72 -14.61
CA ALA A 325 -37.15 23.56 -15.10
C ALA A 325 -37.55 23.25 -16.56
N ASN A 326 -38.85 23.36 -16.88
CA ASN A 326 -39.34 22.98 -18.22
C ASN A 326 -38.74 23.83 -19.36
N VAL A 327 -38.42 25.11 -19.11
CA VAL A 327 -37.73 25.97 -20.09
C VAL A 327 -36.34 25.43 -20.43
N THR A 328 -35.59 24.97 -19.42
CA THR A 328 -34.26 24.39 -19.57
C THR A 328 -34.32 23.04 -20.28
N LYS A 329 -35.23 22.15 -19.86
CA LYS A 329 -35.45 20.85 -20.53
C LYS A 329 -35.86 21.02 -21.99
N THR A 330 -36.67 22.03 -22.31
CA THR A 330 -37.07 22.35 -23.68
C THR A 330 -35.90 22.90 -24.50
N LEU A 331 -35.05 23.75 -23.92
CA LEU A 331 -33.85 24.25 -24.58
C LEU A 331 -32.85 23.12 -24.92
N LEU A 332 -32.59 22.22 -23.97
CA LEU A 332 -31.68 21.08 -24.15
C LEU A 332 -32.19 20.12 -25.25
N ARG A 333 -33.49 19.80 -25.25
CA ARG A 333 -34.12 19.08 -26.38
C ARG A 333 -33.96 19.82 -27.71
N GLY A 334 -34.15 21.13 -27.72
CA GLY A 334 -33.94 21.98 -28.90
C GLY A 334 -32.47 22.11 -29.36
N PHE A 335 -31.51 21.64 -28.55
CA PHE A 335 -30.11 21.52 -28.95
C PHE A 335 -29.77 20.14 -29.52
N GLY A 336 -30.65 19.14 -29.35
CA GLY A 336 -30.38 17.74 -29.69
C GLY A 336 -29.33 17.10 -28.78
N TRP A 337 -29.23 17.55 -27.52
CA TRP A 337 -28.31 16.97 -26.54
C TRP A 337 -29.00 15.85 -25.76
N ASP A 338 -28.29 14.75 -25.58
CA ASP A 338 -28.67 13.69 -24.66
C ASP A 338 -28.31 14.15 -23.24
N VAL A 339 -29.29 14.19 -22.34
CA VAL A 339 -29.09 14.69 -20.98
C VAL A 339 -29.07 13.49 -20.05
N PHE A 340 -27.91 13.25 -19.43
CA PHE A 340 -27.73 12.12 -18.54
C PHE A 340 -28.41 12.40 -17.19
N ASP A 341 -29.30 11.51 -16.75
CA ASP A 341 -30.00 11.65 -15.47
C ASP A 341 -29.01 11.45 -14.31
N HIS A 342 -28.62 12.56 -13.66
CA HIS A 342 -27.74 12.53 -12.49
C HIS A 342 -28.54 12.12 -11.24
N PRO A 343 -28.01 11.27 -10.35
CA PRO A 343 -28.73 10.89 -9.13
C PRO A 343 -28.73 12.01 -8.06
N PRO A 344 -29.76 12.12 -7.21
CA PRO A 344 -29.83 13.16 -6.18
C PRO A 344 -28.73 13.00 -5.13
N TYR A 345 -28.26 14.13 -4.57
CA TYR A 345 -27.25 14.18 -3.50
C TYR A 345 -25.93 13.43 -3.80
N SER A 346 -25.49 13.41 -5.06
CA SER A 346 -24.40 12.55 -5.56
C SER A 346 -23.15 13.29 -6.09
N PRO A 347 -22.56 14.24 -5.34
CA PRO A 347 -21.36 14.97 -5.77
C PRO A 347 -20.11 14.07 -5.86
N ASP A 348 -20.18 12.86 -5.30
CA ASP A 348 -19.19 11.78 -5.46
C ASP A 348 -19.22 11.13 -6.85
N LEU A 349 -20.25 11.40 -7.65
CA LEU A 349 -20.45 10.96 -9.04
C LEU A 349 -20.46 12.12 -10.05
N ALA A 350 -20.22 13.35 -9.60
CA ALA A 350 -20.13 14.56 -10.45
C ALA A 350 -18.67 15.00 -10.62
N PRO A 351 -18.09 14.96 -11.84
CA PRO A 351 -16.66 15.25 -12.06
C PRO A 351 -16.22 16.64 -11.60
N SER A 352 -17.09 17.64 -11.77
CA SER A 352 -16.84 18.99 -11.28
C SER A 352 -16.62 19.01 -9.75
N ASP A 353 -17.37 18.22 -8.99
CA ASP A 353 -17.32 18.23 -7.52
C ASP A 353 -16.20 17.34 -6.95
N PHE A 354 -16.06 16.10 -7.43
CA PHE A 354 -15.06 15.17 -6.89
C PHE A 354 -13.64 15.47 -7.37
N HIS A 355 -13.47 16.15 -8.51
CA HIS A 355 -12.16 16.40 -9.11
C HIS A 355 -11.85 17.90 -9.32
N LEU A 356 -12.59 18.59 -10.20
CA LEU A 356 -12.22 19.94 -10.64
C LEU A 356 -12.22 20.94 -9.48
N PHE A 357 -13.33 21.02 -8.75
CA PHE A 357 -13.50 21.94 -7.64
C PHE A 357 -12.70 21.53 -6.41
N LEU A 358 -12.37 20.24 -6.24
CA LEU A 358 -11.46 19.78 -5.21
C LEU A 358 -10.06 20.40 -5.38
N HIS A 359 -9.51 20.31 -6.59
CA HIS A 359 -8.21 20.88 -6.92
C HIS A 359 -8.25 22.42 -6.95
N LEU A 360 -9.30 23.04 -7.51
CA LEU A 360 -9.47 24.50 -7.48
C LEU A 360 -9.52 25.03 -6.04
N LYS A 361 -10.29 24.40 -5.15
CA LYS A 361 -10.36 24.81 -3.73
C LYS A 361 -9.01 24.61 -3.02
N SER A 362 -8.23 23.59 -3.37
CA SER A 362 -6.86 23.42 -2.89
C SER A 362 -5.91 24.52 -3.40
N PHE A 363 -6.04 24.96 -4.66
CA PHE A 363 -5.26 26.07 -5.23
C PHE A 363 -5.63 27.43 -4.65
N LEU A 364 -6.90 27.64 -4.27
CA LEU A 364 -7.37 28.89 -3.65
C LEU A 364 -7.03 28.96 -2.15
N ALA A 365 -6.91 27.83 -1.46
CA ALA A 365 -6.66 27.80 -0.02
C ALA A 365 -5.32 28.45 0.36
N GLY A 366 -5.38 29.38 1.33
CA GLY A 366 -4.29 30.26 1.75
C GLY A 366 -4.21 31.60 1.01
N LYS A 367 -5.05 31.83 -0.01
CA LYS A 367 -5.00 33.06 -0.83
C LYS A 367 -6.00 34.12 -0.36
N HIS A 368 -5.60 35.36 -0.58
CA HIS A 368 -6.39 36.56 -0.45
C HIS A 368 -6.41 37.30 -1.80
N PHE A 369 -7.56 37.85 -2.19
CA PHE A 369 -7.72 38.64 -3.41
C PHE A 369 -8.40 39.98 -3.08
N ASN A 370 -7.96 41.06 -3.71
CA ASN A 370 -8.39 42.42 -3.36
C ASN A 370 -9.73 42.79 -4.02
N ASN A 371 -10.01 42.28 -5.23
CA ASN A 371 -11.14 42.71 -6.07
C ASN A 371 -11.69 41.57 -6.96
N ASP A 372 -12.87 41.77 -7.58
CA ASP A 372 -13.52 40.75 -8.44
C ASP A 372 -12.68 40.36 -9.65
N LYS A 373 -11.96 41.32 -10.24
CA LYS A 373 -11.15 41.08 -11.44
C LYS A 373 -10.00 40.13 -11.12
N GLU A 374 -9.24 40.42 -10.07
CA GLU A 374 -8.11 39.59 -9.62
C GLU A 374 -8.53 38.15 -9.31
N LEU A 375 -9.63 37.96 -8.58
CA LEU A 375 -10.18 36.63 -8.27
C LEU A 375 -10.63 35.89 -9.55
N LYS A 376 -11.39 36.56 -10.43
CA LYS A 376 -11.88 35.98 -11.69
C LYS A 376 -10.73 35.61 -12.63
N GLU A 377 -9.70 36.44 -12.73
CA GLU A 377 -8.50 36.19 -13.53
C GLU A 377 -7.70 35.01 -12.98
N ASN A 378 -7.45 34.96 -11.66
CA ASN A 378 -6.74 33.83 -11.04
C ASN A 378 -7.47 32.49 -11.23
N VAL A 379 -8.79 32.46 -11.02
CA VAL A 379 -9.63 31.26 -11.23
C VAL A 379 -9.63 30.87 -12.71
N SER A 380 -9.83 31.84 -13.62
CA SER A 380 -9.86 31.58 -15.06
C SER A 380 -8.52 31.08 -15.60
N ASN A 381 -7.41 31.65 -15.11
CA ASN A 381 -6.07 31.26 -15.53
C ASN A 381 -5.76 29.86 -15.02
N TRP A 382 -6.00 29.57 -13.73
CA TRP A 382 -5.79 28.23 -13.18
C TRP A 382 -6.57 27.16 -13.95
N LEU A 383 -7.85 27.40 -14.25
CA LEU A 383 -8.67 26.49 -15.04
C LEU A 383 -8.06 26.25 -16.44
N LYS A 384 -7.67 27.32 -17.15
CA LYS A 384 -7.09 27.22 -18.51
C LYS A 384 -5.67 26.66 -18.56
N THR A 385 -4.94 26.61 -17.44
CA THR A 385 -3.56 26.09 -17.41
C THR A 385 -3.45 24.63 -16.96
N GLN A 386 -4.57 23.95 -16.65
CA GLN A 386 -4.54 22.51 -16.41
C GLN A 386 -4.25 21.76 -17.72
N ALA A 387 -3.48 20.67 -17.64
CA ALA A 387 -3.20 19.82 -18.79
C ALA A 387 -4.47 19.07 -19.26
N ALA A 388 -4.54 18.69 -20.54
CA ALA A 388 -5.67 17.90 -21.05
C ALA A 388 -5.87 16.58 -20.26
N THR A 389 -4.77 15.92 -19.85
CA THR A 389 -4.81 14.70 -19.04
C THR A 389 -5.54 14.87 -17.70
N PHE A 390 -5.51 16.06 -17.09
CA PHE A 390 -6.25 16.34 -15.86
C PHE A 390 -7.77 16.24 -16.08
N TYR A 391 -8.26 16.71 -17.23
CA TYR A 391 -9.67 16.60 -17.61
C TYR A 391 -10.04 15.19 -18.06
N GLU A 392 -9.17 14.55 -18.85
CA GLU A 392 -9.33 13.18 -19.34
C GLU A 392 -9.45 12.18 -18.18
N GLU A 393 -8.46 12.15 -17.28
CA GLU A 393 -8.47 11.33 -16.07
C GLU A 393 -9.75 11.53 -15.24
N SER A 394 -10.29 12.76 -15.20
CA SER A 394 -11.49 13.06 -14.41
C SER A 394 -12.77 12.50 -15.02
N ILE A 395 -12.85 12.40 -16.34
CA ILE A 395 -13.95 11.75 -17.04
C ILE A 395 -13.79 10.22 -16.96
N GLU A 396 -12.58 9.70 -17.14
CA GLU A 396 -12.29 8.26 -16.98
C GLU A 396 -12.64 7.76 -15.58
N LYS A 397 -12.36 8.55 -14.54
CA LYS A 397 -12.71 8.25 -13.13
C LYS A 397 -14.23 8.10 -12.89
N LEU A 398 -15.11 8.45 -13.82
CA LEU A 398 -16.53 8.12 -13.73
C LEU A 398 -16.77 6.61 -13.75
N VAL A 399 -16.07 5.85 -14.58
CA VAL A 399 -16.26 4.40 -14.75
C VAL A 399 -16.05 3.64 -13.42
N PRO A 400 -14.87 3.70 -12.76
CA PRO A 400 -14.67 3.02 -11.49
C PRO A 400 -15.52 3.61 -10.36
N ARG A 401 -15.93 4.89 -10.43
CA ARG A 401 -16.84 5.48 -9.43
C ARG A 401 -18.26 4.92 -9.54
N TYR A 402 -18.81 4.81 -10.75
CA TYR A 402 -20.13 4.18 -10.94
C TYR A 402 -20.10 2.68 -10.64
N ASP A 403 -19.02 1.96 -10.99
CA ASP A 403 -18.84 0.56 -10.62
C ASP A 403 -18.77 0.38 -9.08
N THR A 404 -17.94 1.18 -8.41
CA THR A 404 -17.90 1.21 -6.93
C THR A 404 -19.28 1.51 -6.35
N CYS A 405 -20.06 2.44 -6.95
CA CYS A 405 -21.42 2.76 -6.53
C CYS A 405 -22.37 1.55 -6.58
N LEU A 406 -22.24 0.66 -7.57
CA LEU A 406 -22.97 -0.61 -7.58
C LEU A 406 -22.51 -1.52 -6.43
N GLN A 407 -21.19 -1.71 -6.31
CA GLN A 407 -20.59 -2.64 -5.34
C GLN A 407 -20.90 -2.30 -3.87
N ILE A 408 -20.97 -1.00 -3.52
CA ILE A 408 -21.28 -0.55 -2.15
C ILE A 408 -22.78 -0.33 -1.90
N PHE A 409 -23.64 -1.01 -2.66
CA PHE A 409 -25.11 -0.91 -2.58
C PHE A 409 -25.63 0.53 -2.66
N SER A 410 -25.03 1.31 -3.57
CA SER A 410 -25.33 2.73 -3.83
C SER A 410 -25.16 3.68 -2.64
N SER A 411 -24.35 3.29 -1.65
CA SER A 411 -23.76 4.19 -0.66
C SER A 411 -22.81 5.22 -1.32
N TYR A 412 -22.24 6.12 -0.53
CA TYR A 412 -21.30 7.14 -1.01
C TYR A 412 -19.95 6.54 -1.42
N VAL A 413 -19.55 6.83 -2.65
CA VAL A 413 -18.24 6.42 -3.19
C VAL A 413 -17.15 7.24 -2.51
N GLU A 414 -16.04 6.59 -2.18
CA GLU A 414 -14.92 7.25 -1.53
C GLU A 414 -14.24 8.27 -2.47
N ARG A 415 -13.51 9.23 -1.89
CA ARG A 415 -12.88 10.32 -2.66
C ARG A 415 -11.48 9.95 -3.13
#